data_AF-A0A949E8X5-F1
#
_entry.id   AF-A0A949E8X5-F1
#
_cell.length_a   1.000
_cell.length_b   1.000
_cell.length_c   1.000
_cell.angle_alpha   90.00
_cell.angle_beta   90.00
_cell.angle_gamma   90.00
#
_symmetry.space_group_name_H-M   'P 1'
#
loop_
_entity.id
_entity.type
_entity.pdbx_description
1 polymer ?
#
loop_
_entity_poly.entity_id
_entity_poly.type
_entity_poly.pdbx_seq_one_letter_code
_entity_poly.pdbx_strand_id
1 'polypeptide(L)'
;MNASLFLAAVFLPKKYFLPLVIFPSLGVLARGIIFGPFTLFLVYFLPFIWLANLILIFIFKVFFLKVKYISSVFFASIVKFLFLFAVANICFNFHLVPKLFLQTMGLLQLFTALAGGIISFAVFNIYRNR
;
A
#
# COMPACT_ATOMS: atom_id res chain seq x y z
N MET A 1 0.64 -4.92 -7.20
CA MET A 1 0.62 -5.12 -5.73
C MET A 1 -0.58 -4.45 -5.04
N ASN A 2 -0.86 -3.16 -5.22
CA ASN A 2 -1.98 -2.53 -4.48
C ASN A 2 -3.37 -3.05 -4.87
N ALA A 3 -3.58 -3.46 -6.13
CA ALA A 3 -4.85 -4.06 -6.58
C ALA A 3 -5.22 -5.33 -5.79
N SER A 4 -4.24 -6.19 -5.47
CA SER A 4 -4.49 -7.41 -4.70
C SER A 4 -4.87 -7.10 -3.26
N LEU A 5 -4.36 -6.00 -2.67
CA LEU A 5 -4.76 -5.58 -1.31
C LEU A 5 -6.24 -5.15 -1.26
N PHE A 6 -6.70 -4.38 -2.26
CA PHE A 6 -8.10 -3.99 -2.36
C PHE A 6 -9.02 -5.19 -2.63
N LEU A 7 -8.66 -6.09 -3.55
CA LEU A 7 -9.43 -7.31 -3.81
C LEU A 7 -9.46 -8.23 -2.59
N ALA A 8 -8.34 -8.37 -1.87
CA ALA A 8 -8.29 -9.16 -0.64
C ALA A 8 -9.21 -8.60 0.44
N ALA A 9 -9.30 -7.27 0.56
CA ALA A 9 -10.21 -6.64 1.50
C ALA A 9 -11.69 -6.96 1.22
N VAL A 10 -12.04 -7.20 -0.04
CA VAL A 10 -13.40 -7.54 -0.50
C VAL A 10 -13.68 -9.04 -0.40
N PHE A 11 -12.82 -9.88 -0.97
CA PHE A 11 -13.11 -11.29 -1.23
C PHE A 11 -12.50 -12.27 -0.22
N LEU A 12 -11.43 -11.89 0.51
CA LEU A 12 -10.73 -12.82 1.39
C LEU A 12 -11.09 -12.61 2.87
N PRO A 13 -11.12 -13.70 3.68
CA PRO A 13 -11.24 -13.59 5.13
C PRO A 13 -9.98 -12.98 5.75
N LYS A 14 -10.16 -12.35 6.94
CA LYS A 14 -9.12 -11.57 7.64
C LYS A 14 -7.79 -12.33 7.85
N LYS A 15 -7.83 -13.66 7.95
CA LYS A 15 -6.64 -14.52 8.12
C LYS A 15 -5.59 -14.37 7.02
N TYR A 16 -5.98 -13.95 5.82
CA TYR A 16 -5.05 -13.79 4.68
C TYR A 16 -4.48 -12.38 4.54
N PHE A 17 -4.89 -11.41 5.38
CA PHE A 17 -4.42 -10.04 5.24
C PHE A 17 -2.93 -9.91 5.55
N LEU A 18 -2.46 -10.58 6.60
CA LEU A 18 -1.08 -10.48 7.05
C LEU A 18 -0.07 -11.03 6.00
N PRO A 19 -0.25 -12.24 5.45
CA PRO A 19 0.63 -12.73 4.38
C PRO A 19 0.63 -11.82 3.15
N LEU A 20 -0.54 -11.30 2.76
CA LEU A 20 -0.67 -10.47 1.57
C LEU A 20 -0.01 -9.08 1.71
N VAL A 21 0.09 -8.58 2.94
CA VAL A 21 0.78 -7.33 3.26
C VAL A 21 2.30 -7.53 3.28
N ILE A 22 2.77 -8.63 3.85
CA ILE A 22 4.20 -8.89 4.08
C ILE A 22 4.88 -9.41 2.82
N PHE A 23 4.34 -10.47 2.21
CA PHE A 23 5.02 -11.23 1.15
C PHE A 23 5.43 -10.40 -0.07
N PRO A 24 4.60 -9.49 -0.62
CA PRO A 24 5.02 -8.82 -1.83
C PRO A 24 6.16 -7.83 -1.56
N SER A 25 6.24 -7.25 -0.36
CA SER A 25 7.37 -6.40 0.03
C SER A 25 8.65 -7.20 0.34
N LEU A 26 8.50 -8.42 0.88
CA LEU A 26 9.62 -9.37 0.97
C LEU A 26 10.11 -9.81 -0.41
N GLY A 27 9.21 -9.96 -1.38
CA GLY A 27 9.58 -10.25 -2.78
C GLY A 27 10.41 -9.14 -3.40
N VAL A 28 10.09 -7.87 -3.11
CA VAL A 28 10.91 -6.72 -3.51
C VAL A 28 12.29 -6.75 -2.85
N LEU A 29 12.35 -7.07 -1.56
CA LEU A 29 13.61 -7.20 -0.83
C LEU A 29 14.48 -8.33 -1.39
N ALA A 30 13.90 -9.52 -1.57
CA ALA A 30 14.59 -10.71 -2.06
C ALA A 30 15.15 -10.51 -3.48
N ARG A 31 14.48 -9.70 -4.30
CA ARG A 31 14.93 -9.42 -5.67
C ARG A 31 16.14 -8.49 -5.70
N GLY A 32 16.35 -7.62 -4.70
CA GLY A 32 17.50 -6.71 -4.59
C GLY A 32 17.65 -5.62 -5.68
N ILE A 33 17.01 -5.81 -6.84
CA ILE A 33 17.20 -5.01 -8.06
C ILE A 33 16.52 -3.63 -7.97
N ILE A 34 15.42 -3.49 -7.22
CA ILE A 34 14.60 -2.26 -7.23
C ILE A 34 15.27 -1.13 -6.44
N PHE A 35 16.04 -1.48 -5.40
CA PHE A 35 16.67 -0.49 -4.51
C PHE A 35 18.20 -0.55 -4.49
N GLY A 36 18.86 -1.56 -5.06
CA GLY A 36 20.33 -1.62 -5.12
C GLY A 36 20.98 -1.43 -3.74
N PRO A 37 21.89 -0.46 -3.53
CA PRO A 37 22.49 -0.17 -2.22
C PRO A 37 21.47 0.34 -1.17
N PHE A 38 20.28 0.79 -1.62
CA PHE A 38 19.22 1.25 -0.73
C PHE A 38 18.36 0.14 -0.12
N THR A 39 18.65 -1.13 -0.44
CA THR A 39 17.97 -2.30 0.14
C THR A 39 18.07 -2.35 1.67
N LEU A 40 19.20 -1.93 2.26
CA LEU A 40 19.35 -1.86 3.71
C LEU A 40 18.38 -0.86 4.36
N PHE A 41 18.19 0.31 3.75
CA PHE A 41 17.21 1.29 4.23
C PHE A 41 15.77 0.80 4.08
N LEU A 42 15.50 0.02 3.04
CA LEU A 42 14.19 -0.59 2.84
C LEU A 42 13.84 -1.56 3.98
N VAL A 43 14.82 -2.29 4.52
CA VAL A 43 14.59 -3.23 5.64
C VAL A 43 14.04 -2.50 6.87
N TYR A 44 14.63 -1.36 7.24
CA TYR A 44 14.12 -0.54 8.35
C TYR A 44 12.75 0.07 8.04
N PHE A 45 12.44 0.29 6.76
CA PHE A 45 11.18 0.88 6.32
C PHE A 45 10.04 -0.16 6.16
N LEU A 46 10.36 -1.45 6.06
CA LEU A 46 9.38 -2.53 5.85
C LEU A 46 8.24 -2.57 6.87
N PRO A 47 8.49 -2.45 8.20
CA PRO A 47 7.40 -2.47 9.18
C PRO A 47 6.38 -1.36 8.93
N PHE A 48 6.84 -0.18 8.52
CA PHE A 48 5.96 0.95 8.18
C PHE A 48 5.21 0.73 6.87
N ILE A 49 5.83 0.10 5.88
CA ILE A 49 5.14 -0.32 4.64
C ILE A 49 4.02 -1.32 4.97
N TRP A 50 4.28 -2.29 5.84
CA TRP A 50 3.28 -3.26 6.26
C TRP A 50 2.12 -2.59 6.98
N LEU A 51 2.43 -1.72 7.94
CA LEU A 51 1.44 -0.97 8.70
C LEU A 51 0.58 -0.09 7.77
N ALA A 52 1.20 0.61 6.82
CA ALA A 52 0.50 1.43 5.84
C ALA A 52 -0.45 0.62 4.93
N ASN A 53 -0.04 -0.59 4.52
CA ASN A 53 -0.88 -1.48 3.75
C ASN A 53 -2.05 -2.05 4.57
N LEU A 54 -1.85 -2.32 5.86
CA LEU A 54 -2.92 -2.70 6.78
C LEU A 54 -3.91 -1.54 6.99
N ILE A 55 -3.41 -0.31 7.15
CA ILE A 55 -4.24 0.90 7.21
C ILE A 55 -5.09 1.01 5.95
N LEU A 56 -4.50 0.81 4.77
CA LEU A 56 -5.23 0.84 3.50
C LEU A 56 -6.38 -0.17 3.50
N ILE A 57 -6.12 -1.43 3.86
CA ILE A 57 -7.15 -2.48 3.91
C ILE A 57 -8.27 -2.10 4.90
N PHE A 58 -7.90 -1.63 6.09
CA PHE A 58 -8.86 -1.30 7.14
C PHE A 58 -9.74 -0.12 6.76
N ILE A 59 -9.13 1.00 6.34
CA ILE A 59 -9.86 2.20 5.91
C ILE A 59 -10.75 1.88 4.72
N PHE A 60 -10.22 1.17 3.72
CA PHE A 60 -11.02 0.75 2.57
C PHE A 60 -12.24 -0.05 3.01
N LYS A 61 -12.08 -1.04 3.91
CA LYS A 61 -13.19 -1.88 4.36
C LYS A 61 -14.24 -1.11 5.15
N VAL A 62 -13.82 -0.20 6.04
CA VAL A 62 -14.74 0.65 6.83
C VAL A 62 -15.55 1.57 5.91
N PHE A 63 -14.90 2.19 4.93
CA PHE A 63 -15.58 3.10 4.00
C PHE A 63 -16.39 2.35 2.94
N PHE A 64 -15.96 1.17 2.50
CA PHE A 64 -16.67 0.36 1.52
C PHE A 64 -18.07 -0.06 2.00
N LEU A 65 -18.24 -0.25 3.32
CA LEU A 65 -19.54 -0.54 3.92
C LEU A 65 -20.47 0.68 3.98
N LYS A 66 -19.94 1.91 3.89
CA LYS A 66 -20.69 3.16 4.07
C LYS A 66 -20.81 4.00 2.80
N VAL A 67 -19.91 3.84 1.85
CA VAL A 67 -19.71 4.71 0.69
C VAL A 67 -19.45 3.87 -0.56
N LYS A 68 -19.56 4.48 -1.75
CA LYS A 68 -19.20 3.87 -3.03
C LYS A 68 -17.75 3.37 -3.04
N TYR A 69 -17.51 2.31 -3.81
CA TYR A 69 -16.21 1.65 -3.95
C TYR A 69 -15.07 2.62 -4.30
N ILE A 70 -15.28 3.45 -5.32
CA ILE A 70 -14.27 4.39 -5.84
C ILE A 70 -13.89 5.43 -4.78
N SER A 71 -14.86 5.98 -4.05
CA SER A 71 -14.59 6.90 -2.95
C SER A 71 -13.79 6.22 -1.84
N SER A 72 -14.11 4.97 -1.52
CA SER A 72 -13.38 4.18 -0.51
C SER A 72 -11.92 3.94 -0.93
N VAL A 73 -11.66 3.68 -2.21
CA VAL A 73 -10.31 3.59 -2.77
C VAL A 73 -9.57 4.91 -2.62
N PHE A 74 -10.22 6.02 -2.95
CA PHE A 74 -9.61 7.35 -2.87
C PHE A 74 -9.18 7.71 -1.44
N PHE A 75 -10.10 7.58 -0.48
CA PHE A 75 -9.80 7.84 0.93
C PHE A 75 -8.71 6.90 1.47
N ALA A 76 -8.79 5.60 1.20
CA ALA A 76 -7.79 4.64 1.67
C ALA A 76 -6.39 4.93 1.09
N SER A 77 -6.32 5.34 -0.19
CA SER A 77 -5.07 5.69 -0.87
C SER A 77 -4.44 6.94 -0.27
N ILE A 78 -5.24 7.98 0.03
CA ILE A 78 -4.76 9.21 0.66
C ILE A 78 -4.23 8.92 2.06
N VAL A 79 -4.96 8.17 2.89
CA VAL A 79 -4.53 7.87 4.27
C VAL A 79 -3.23 7.08 4.26
N LYS A 80 -3.10 6.06 3.39
CA LYS A 80 -1.85 5.30 3.22
C LYS A 80 -0.69 6.21 2.80
N PHE A 81 -0.92 7.08 1.83
CA PHE A 81 0.09 8.01 1.33
C PHE A 81 0.54 8.97 2.43
N LEU A 82 -0.39 9.61 3.14
CA LEU A 82 -0.06 10.56 4.20
C LEU A 82 0.74 9.89 5.32
N PHE A 83 0.37 8.68 5.71
CA PHE A 83 1.10 7.92 6.72
C PHE A 83 2.55 7.63 6.27
N LEU A 84 2.74 7.07 5.07
CA LEU A 84 4.09 6.75 4.58
C LEU A 84 4.92 7.99 4.31
N PHE A 85 4.31 9.06 3.82
CA PHE A 85 4.98 10.34 3.60
C PHE A 85 5.41 10.98 4.91
N ALA A 86 4.57 10.93 5.95
CA ALA A 86 4.92 11.41 7.29
C ALA A 86 6.10 10.61 7.87
N VAL A 87 6.04 9.28 7.83
CA VAL A 87 7.13 8.42 8.30
C VAL A 87 8.42 8.68 7.50
N ALA A 88 8.33 8.79 6.17
CA ALA A 88 9.48 9.07 5.32
C ALA A 88 10.14 10.42 5.65
N ASN A 89 9.35 11.47 5.93
CA ASN A 89 9.86 12.77 6.37
C ASN A 89 10.55 12.70 7.73
N ILE A 90 9.95 11.99 8.70
CA ILE A 90 10.55 11.80 10.02
C ILE A 90 11.90 11.10 9.85
N CYS A 91 11.95 9.95 9.15
CA CYS A 91 13.19 9.21 8.97
C CYS A 91 14.23 9.98 8.14
N PHE A 92 13.83 10.81 7.19
CA PHE A 92 14.73 11.68 6.42
C PHE A 92 15.37 12.76 7.30
N ASN A 93 14.59 13.39 8.18
CA ASN A 93 15.10 14.40 9.13
C ASN A 93 16.07 13.80 10.15
N PHE A 94 15.95 12.51 10.48
CA PHE A 94 16.91 11.77 11.30
C PHE A 94 18.11 11.20 10.51
N HIS A 95 18.26 11.55 9.23
CA HIS A 95 19.30 11.02 8.33
C HIS A 95 19.32 9.49 8.19
N LEU A 96 18.20 8.83 8.49
CA LEU A 96 18.06 7.37 8.38
C LEU A 96 17.77 6.90 6.96
N VAL A 97 17.28 7.78 6.08
CA VAL A 97 16.95 7.46 4.68
C VAL A 97 17.28 8.64 3.77
N PRO A 98 17.71 8.39 2.52
CA PRO A 98 18.02 9.44 1.56
C PRO A 98 16.76 10.08 0.98
N LYS A 99 16.91 11.27 0.39
CA LYS A 99 15.81 12.04 -0.22
C LYS A 99 14.99 11.27 -1.27
N LEU A 100 15.61 10.29 -1.94
CA LEU A 100 14.92 9.40 -2.90
C LEU A 100 13.74 8.64 -2.25
N PHE A 101 13.83 8.28 -0.96
CA PHE A 101 12.74 7.59 -0.26
C PHE A 101 11.48 8.46 -0.15
N LEU A 102 11.61 9.78 -0.03
CA LEU A 102 10.47 10.69 0.02
C LEU A 102 9.67 10.67 -1.29
N GLN A 103 10.37 10.57 -2.42
CA GLN A 103 9.73 10.49 -3.73
C GLN A 103 9.06 9.13 -3.94
N THR A 104 9.75 8.04 -3.59
CA THR A 104 9.24 6.67 -3.76
C THR A 104 8.12 6.32 -2.78
N MET A 105 8.23 6.73 -1.51
CA MET A 105 7.24 6.43 -0.47
C MET A 105 6.14 7.51 -0.38
N GLY A 106 6.35 8.66 -1.02
CA GLY A 106 5.36 9.71 -1.17
C GLY A 106 4.52 9.52 -2.43
N LEU A 107 4.67 10.43 -3.40
CA LEU A 107 3.76 10.56 -4.55
C LEU A 107 3.62 9.27 -5.37
N LEU A 108 4.70 8.52 -5.58
CA LEU A 108 4.64 7.24 -6.30
C LEU A 108 3.70 6.23 -5.61
N GLN A 109 3.62 6.28 -4.28
CA GLN A 109 2.74 5.41 -3.52
C GLN A 109 1.26 5.77 -3.64
N LEU A 110 0.96 7.06 -3.83
CA LEU A 110 -0.39 7.52 -4.14
C LEU A 110 -0.81 7.09 -5.55
N PHE A 111 0.03 7.33 -6.56
CA PHE A 111 -0.26 6.92 -7.94
C PHE A 111 -0.48 5.41 -8.06
N THR A 112 0.40 4.61 -7.46
CA THR A 112 0.29 3.16 -7.51
C THR A 112 -0.92 2.64 -6.72
N ALA A 113 -1.33 3.30 -5.64
CA ALA A 113 -2.51 2.92 -4.88
C ALA A 113 -3.80 3.22 -5.67
N LEU A 114 -3.89 4.40 -6.28
CA LEU A 114 -5.01 4.77 -7.14
C LEU A 114 -5.12 3.86 -8.35
N ALA A 115 -4.02 3.64 -9.09
CA ALA A 115 -4.00 2.73 -10.24
C ALA A 115 -4.42 1.30 -9.82
N GLY A 116 -3.90 0.82 -8.68
CA GLY A 116 -4.29 -0.48 -8.15
C GLY A 116 -5.77 -0.56 -7.77
N GLY A 117 -6.32 0.51 -7.21
CA GLY A 117 -7.74 0.57 -6.85
C GLY A 117 -8.68 0.64 -8.05
N ILE A 118 -8.29 1.32 -9.14
CA ILE A 118 -9.03 1.33 -10.41
C ILE A 118 -9.05 -0.07 -11.02
N ILE A 119 -7.90 -0.75 -11.08
CA ILE A 119 -7.81 -2.14 -11.56
C ILE A 119 -8.69 -3.06 -10.69
N SER A 120 -8.62 -2.90 -9.37
CA SER A 120 -9.44 -3.66 -8.42
C SER A 120 -10.94 -3.42 -8.61
N PHE A 121 -11.34 -2.19 -8.91
CA PHE A 121 -12.73 -1.85 -9.22
C PHE A 121 -13.22 -2.51 -10.52
N ALA A 122 -12.40 -2.51 -11.57
CA ALA A 122 -12.73 -3.19 -12.83
C ALA A 122 -12.96 -4.69 -12.60
N VAL A 123 -12.06 -5.35 -11.86
CA VAL A 123 -12.21 -6.77 -11.50
C VAL A 123 -13.45 -6.99 -10.64
N PHE A 124 -13.67 -6.14 -9.63
CA PHE A 124 -14.85 -6.24 -8.76
C PHE A 124 -16.17 -6.15 -9.54
N ASN A 125 -16.28 -5.23 -10.49
CA ASN A 125 -17.49 -5.11 -11.32
C ASN A 125 -17.73 -6.34 -12.20
N ILE A 126 -16.68 -6.93 -12.77
CA ILE A 126 -16.80 -8.15 -13.59
C ILE A 126 -17.32 -9.32 -12.75
N TYR A 127 -16.80 -9.50 -11.54
CA TYR A 127 -17.22 -10.58 -10.65
C TYR A 127 -18.56 -10.34 -9.97
N ARG A 128 -18.96 -9.08 -9.75
CA ARG A 128 -20.27 -8.73 -9.19
C ARG A 128 -21.42 -8.96 -10.18
N ASN A 129 -21.15 -8.88 -11.49
CA ASN A 129 -22.14 -9.05 -12.56
C ASN A 129 -22.32 -10.52 -13.00
N ARG A 130 -21.59 -11.46 -12.38
CA ARG A 130 -21.82 -12.90 -12.50
C ARG A 130 -22.48 -13.41 -11.24
#